data_AF-A0A1F6UEP3-F1
#
_entry.id   AF-A0A1F6UEP3-F1
#
_cell.length_a   1.000
_cell.length_b   1.000
_cell.length_c   1.000
_cell.angle_alpha   90.00
_cell.angle_beta   90.00
_cell.angle_gamma   90.00
#
_symmetry.space_group_name_H-M   'P 1'
#
loop_
_entity.id
_entity.type
_entity.pdbx_description
1 polymer ?
#
loop_
_entity_poly.entity_id
_entity_poly.type
_entity_poly.pdbx_seq_one_letter_code
_entity_poly.pdbx_strand_id
1 'polypeptide(L)' 'DIAKVTVTPAGHKHPLSENTILGIRDCLSLISAREAELAEEAGRPSRARPRYVDEPSSSVVVQFHKNDGKKKDDE' A
#
# COMPACT_ATOMS: atom_id res chain seq x y z
N ASP A 1 -8.85 12.60 10.62
CA ASP A 1 -9.49 12.83 11.94
C ASP A 1 -10.67 11.91 12.23
N ILE A 2 -11.70 11.83 11.37
CA ILE A 2 -12.88 10.97 11.61
C ILE A 2 -12.51 9.50 11.81
N ALA A 3 -11.70 8.89 10.93
CA ALA A 3 -11.30 7.49 11.06
C ALA A 3 -10.61 7.15 12.40
N LYS A 4 -9.86 8.10 12.97
CA LYS A 4 -9.17 7.92 14.26
C LYS A 4 -10.15 7.95 15.44
N VAL A 5 -11.21 8.76 15.33
CA VAL A 5 -12.26 8.90 16.35
C VAL A 5 -13.28 7.76 16.27
N THR A 6 -13.41 7.12 15.10
CA THR A 6 -14.35 6.02 14.87
C THR A 6 -13.75 4.62 15.01
N VAL A 7 -12.42 4.51 15.18
CA VAL A 7 -11.77 3.23 15.49
C VAL A 7 -12.37 2.66 16.77
N THR A 8 -12.95 1.48 16.65
CA THR A 8 -13.62 0.78 17.75
C THR A 8 -12.85 -0.51 18.04
N PRO A 9 -12.42 -0.76 19.29
CA PRO A 9 -11.82 -2.02 19.69
C PRO A 9 -12.77 -3.19 19.43
N ALA A 10 -12.21 -4.38 19.16
CA ALA A 10 -13.01 -5.59 18.96
C ALA A 10 -13.98 -5.82 20.15
N GLY A 11 -15.22 -6.17 19.85
CA GLY A 11 -16.27 -6.43 20.84
C GLY A 11 -17.07 -5.22 21.31
N HIS A 12 -16.72 -4.00 20.89
CA HIS A 12 -17.49 -2.78 21.22
C HIS A 12 -18.35 -2.34 20.03
N LYS A 13 -19.50 -1.72 20.31
CA LYS A 13 -20.35 -1.13 19.27
C LYS A 13 -19.67 0.10 18.68
N HIS A 14 -19.68 0.19 17.35
CA HIS A 14 -19.11 1.32 16.63
C HIS A 14 -19.90 2.61 16.94
N PRO A 15 -19.25 3.78 17.11
CA PRO A 15 -19.92 5.03 17.50
C PRO A 15 -20.79 5.63 16.39
N LEU A 16 -20.55 5.24 15.13
CA LEU A 16 -21.41 5.62 14.00
C LEU A 16 -22.57 4.65 13.82
N SER A 17 -23.70 5.18 13.36
CA SER A 17 -24.84 4.37 12.91
C SER A 17 -24.45 3.46 11.74
N GLU A 18 -25.14 2.33 11.59
CA GLU A 18 -24.89 1.42 10.47
C GLU A 18 -25.08 2.09 9.11
N ASN A 19 -26.12 2.91 8.97
CA ASN A 19 -26.37 3.66 7.74
C ASN A 19 -25.21 4.60 7.37
N THR A 20 -24.62 5.28 8.37
CA THR A 20 -23.44 6.12 8.16
C THR A 20 -22.24 5.30 7.70
N ILE A 21 -22.02 4.11 8.30
CA ILE A 21 -20.92 3.23 7.92
C ILE A 21 -21.07 2.75 6.47
N LEU A 22 -22.29 2.38 6.06
CA LEU A 22 -22.59 1.98 4.70
C LEU A 22 -22.31 3.12 3.71
N GLY A 23 -22.82 4.33 4.00
CA GLY A 23 -22.55 5.50 3.15
C GLY A 23 -21.05 5.81 3.02
N ILE A 24 -20.26 5.65 4.09
CA ILE A 24 -18.80 5.81 4.01
C ILE A 24 -18.18 4.76 3.08
N ARG A 25 -18.59 3.48 3.17
CA ARG A 25 -18.07 2.41 2.31
C ARG A 25 -18.41 2.65 0.84
N ASP A 26 -19.62 3.07 0.54
CA ASP A 26 -20.07 3.33 -0.83
C ASP A 26 -19.26 4.48 -1.44
N CYS A 27 -19.13 5.59 -0.70
CA CYS A 27 -18.31 6.72 -1.11
C CYS A 27 -16.85 6.34 -1.36
N LEU A 28 -16.22 5.61 -0.44
CA LEU A 28 -14.82 5.18 -0.58
C LEU A 28 -14.64 4.20 -1.74
N SER A 29 -15.63 3.36 -2.03
CA SER A 29 -15.61 2.44 -3.18
C SER A 29 -15.62 3.20 -4.50
N LEU A 30 -16.47 4.23 -4.63
CA LEU A 30 -16.53 5.10 -5.80
C LEU A 30 -15.23 5.88 -6.01
N ILE A 31 -14.66 6.42 -4.93
CA ILE A 31 -13.37 7.14 -4.97
C ILE A 31 -12.27 6.19 -5.44
N SER A 32 -12.17 5.00 -4.83
CA SER A 32 -11.13 4.02 -5.17
C SER A 32 -11.21 3.56 -6.62
N ALA A 33 -12.42 3.39 -7.16
CA ALA A 33 -12.63 3.04 -8.56
C ALA A 33 -12.08 4.14 -9.49
N ARG A 34 -12.42 5.40 -9.22
CA ARG A 34 -11.94 6.54 -10.00
C ARG A 34 -10.43 6.75 -9.86
N GLU A 35 -9.87 6.56 -8.67
CA GLU A 35 -8.43 6.62 -8.45
C GLU A 35 -7.68 5.56 -9.26
N ALA A 36 -8.24 4.35 -9.38
CA ALA A 36 -7.68 3.30 -10.22
C ALA A 36 -7.68 3.70 -11.70
N GLU A 37 -8.80 4.22 -12.22
CA GLU A 37 -8.90 4.71 -13.60
C GLU A 37 -7.85 5.80 -13.90
N LEU A 38 -7.72 6.80 -13.03
CA LEU A 38 -6.73 7.88 -13.18
C LEU A 38 -5.28 7.36 -13.10
N ALA A 39 -5.02 6.36 -12.26
CA ALA A 39 -3.70 5.76 -12.12
C ALA A 39 -3.29 4.97 -13.38
N GLU A 40 -4.24 4.27 -14.00
CA GLU A 40 -4.04 3.62 -15.31
C GLU A 40 -3.75 4.65 -16.40
N GLU A 41 -4.54 5.72 -16.50
CA GLU A 41 -4.33 6.81 -17.47
C GLU A 41 -2.97 7.50 -17.30
N ALA A 42 -2.50 7.68 -16.06
CA ALA A 42 -1.20 8.26 -15.75
C ALA A 42 -0.02 7.29 -15.97
N GLY A 43 -0.26 6.05 -16.41
CA GLY A 43 0.76 5.02 -16.61
C GLY A 43 1.39 4.52 -15.31
N ARG A 44 0.70 4.70 -14.17
CA ARG A 44 1.16 4.29 -12.83
C ARG A 44 0.13 3.35 -12.18
N PRO A 45 -0.15 2.18 -12.77
CA PRO A 45 -1.16 1.26 -12.26
C PRO A 45 -0.80 0.81 -10.84
N SER A 46 -1.76 0.88 -9.92
CA SER A 46 -1.57 0.41 -8.54
C SER A 46 -1.51 -1.11 -8.51
N ARG A 47 -0.29 -1.66 -8.56
CA ARG A 47 -0.04 -3.12 -8.53
C ARG A 47 0.26 -3.67 -7.13
N ALA A 48 0.29 -2.80 -6.11
CA ALA A 48 0.60 -3.21 -4.75
C ALA A 48 -0.58 -4.02 -4.19
N ARG A 49 -0.33 -5.28 -3.85
CA ARG A 49 -1.30 -6.12 -3.14
C ARG A 49 -0.91 -6.15 -1.66
N PRO A 50 -1.87 -6.01 -0.73
CA PRO A 50 -1.61 -6.24 0.68
C PRO A 50 -0.98 -7.62 0.88
N ARG A 51 0.05 -7.68 1.71
CA ARG A 51 0.70 -8.93 2.13
C ARG A 51 0.62 -9.07 3.63
N TYR A 52 0.68 -10.31 4.09
CA TYR A 52 0.82 -10.57 5.51
C TYR A 52 2.26 -10.31 5.96
N VAL A 53 2.46 -9.89 7.22
CA VAL A 53 3.79 -9.56 7.75
C VAL A 53 4.68 -10.81 7.87
N ASP A 54 4.06 -11.96 8.05
CA ASP A 54 4.67 -13.29 8.13
C ASP A 54 4.77 -13.98 6.75
N GLU A 55 4.33 -13.34 5.66
CA GLU A 55 4.44 -13.91 4.32
C GLU A 55 5.90 -13.95 3.85
N PRO A 56 6.43 -15.11 3.41
CA PRO A 56 7.81 -15.20 2.92
C PRO A 56 7.99 -14.41 1.62
N SER A 57 9.08 -13.65 1.53
CA SER A 57 9.39 -12.86 0.33
C SER A 57 9.74 -13.75 -0.87
N SER A 58 9.10 -13.51 -2.02
CA SER A 58 9.39 -14.23 -3.26
C SER A 58 10.64 -13.74 -4.00
N SER A 59 11.23 -12.62 -3.57
CA SER A 59 12.40 -12.01 -4.21
C SER A 59 13.65 -12.13 -3.35
N VAL A 60 14.76 -12.54 -3.95
CA VAL A 60 16.09 -12.52 -3.32
C VAL A 60 16.74 -11.17 -3.58
N VAL A 61 17.00 -10.39 -2.52
CA VAL A 61 17.73 -9.12 -2.62
C VAL A 61 19.23 -9.44 -2.61
N VAL A 62 19.92 -9.21 -3.72
CA VAL A 62 21.38 -9.36 -3.82
C VAL A 62 22.02 -7.98 -3.67
N GLN A 63 22.94 -7.85 -2.71
CA GLN A 63 23.72 -6.62 -2.54
C GLN A 63 24.91 -6.63 -3.49
N PHE A 64 24.98 -5.65 -4.38
CA PHE A 64 26.15 -5.46 -5.23
C PHE A 64 27.17 -4.58 -4.51
N HIS A 65 28.34 -5.14 -4.22
CA HIS A 65 29.49 -4.35 -3.80
C HIS A 65 30.14 -3.73 -5.04
N LYS A 66 30.50 -2.44 -4.94
CA LYS A 66 31.25 -1.76 -5.99
C LYS A 66 32.67 -2.33 -6.00
N ASN A 67 33.01 -3.07 -7.04
CA ASN A 67 34.37 -3.53 -7.24
C ASN A 67 35.19 -2.31 -7.65
N ASP A 68 35.95 -1.75 -6.71
CA ASP A 68 36.96 -0.75 -7.01
C ASP A 68 38.03 -1.44 -7.85
N GLY A 69 37.93 -1.27 -9.17
CA GLY A 69 38.85 -1.85 -10.14
C GLY A 69 40.27 -1.44 -9.77
N LYS A 70 41.13 -2.44 -9.48
CA LYS A 70 42.58 -2.26 -9.47
C LYS A 70 42.96 -1.59 -10.79
N LYS A 71 43.39 -0.32 -10.72
CA LYS A 71 44.21 0.26 -11.78
C LYS A 71 45.39 -0.69 -11.98
N LYS A 72 45.50 -1.23 -13.19
CA LYS A 72 46.74 -1.85 -13.64
C LYS A 72 47.67 -0.68 -13.95
N ASP A 73 48.72 -0.56 -13.16
CA ASP A 73 49.86 0.27 -13.51
C ASP A 73 50.62 -0.50 -14.60
N ASP A 74 50.53 -0.02 -15.85
CA ASP A 74 51.38 -0.47 -16.95
C ASP A 74 52.58 0.49 -17.02
N GLU A 75 53.79 -0.08 -16.87
CA GLU A 75 55.11 0.52 -17.09
C GLU A 75 55.47 0.55 -18.59
#